data_AF-A0AAP8LA89-F1
#
_entry.id   AF-A0AAP8LA89-F1
#
_cell.length_a   1.000
_cell.length_b   1.000
_cell.length_c   1.000
_cell.angle_alpha   90.00
_cell.angle_beta   90.00
_cell.angle_gamma   90.00
#
_symmetry.space_group_name_H-M   'P 1'
#
loop_
_entity.id
_entity.type
_entity.pdbx_description
1 polymer ?
#
loop_
_entity_poly.entity_id
_entity_poly.type
_entity_poly.pdbx_seq_one_letter_code
_entity_poly.pdbx_strand_id
1 'polypeptide(L)'
;MLNVRDLLWDAHYEKALAALQAAGWQLDRLPQHEQELVALWRMEADINNGGFMQFLCNWGDPTCQLALLALRKIGAERTLAIVAAMRGLVDRFEAAPEVIELNDIYGAM
;
A
#
# COMPACT_ATOMS: atom_id res chain seq x y z
N MET A 1 19.78 -13.35 -12.25
CA MET A 1 19.99 -14.50 -11.36
C MET A 1 18.70 -14.65 -10.57
N LEU A 2 17.99 -15.78 -10.66
CA LEU A 2 16.73 -15.97 -9.95
C LEU A 2 17.01 -16.18 -8.47
N ASN A 3 16.49 -15.28 -7.64
CA ASN A 3 16.57 -15.37 -6.19
C ASN A 3 15.38 -16.17 -5.68
N VAL A 4 15.64 -17.28 -4.98
CA VAL A 4 14.60 -18.15 -4.43
C VAL A 4 13.65 -17.40 -3.50
N ARG A 5 14.15 -16.37 -2.79
CA ARG A 5 13.31 -15.56 -1.91
C ARG A 5 12.31 -14.72 -2.69
N ASP A 6 12.73 -14.16 -3.82
CA ASP A 6 11.86 -13.34 -4.68
C ASP A 6 10.77 -14.23 -5.29
N LEU A 7 11.12 -15.43 -5.76
CA LEU A 7 10.13 -16.40 -6.26
C LEU A 7 9.10 -16.83 -5.21
N LEU A 8 9.53 -17.06 -3.97
CA LEU A 8 8.63 -17.40 -2.88
C LEU A 8 7.72 -16.22 -2.52
N TRP A 9 8.27 -15.00 -2.53
CA TRP A 9 7.53 -13.78 -2.28
C TRP A 9 6.45 -13.55 -3.34
N ASP A 10 6.81 -13.66 -4.62
CA ASP A 10 5.89 -13.55 -5.75
C ASP A 10 4.76 -14.58 -5.64
N ALA A 11 5.07 -15.84 -5.30
CA ALA A 11 4.05 -16.87 -5.11
C ALA A 11 3.06 -16.55 -3.97
N HIS A 12 3.51 -15.89 -2.90
CA HIS A 12 2.62 -15.43 -1.83
C HIS A 12 1.69 -14.30 -2.31
N TYR A 13 2.20 -13.36 -3.10
CA TYR A 13 1.38 -12.32 -3.71
C TYR A 13 0.38 -12.88 -4.72
N GLU A 14 0.82 -13.74 -5.63
CA GLU A 14 -0.06 -14.39 -6.60
C GLU A 14 -1.22 -15.12 -5.92
N LYS A 15 -0.94 -15.86 -4.85
CA LYS A 15 -1.97 -16.53 -4.06
C LYS A 15 -2.96 -15.54 -3.44
N ALA A 16 -2.49 -14.47 -2.82
CA ALA A 16 -3.34 -13.47 -2.18
C ALA A 16 -4.19 -12.69 -3.21
N LEU A 17 -3.63 -12.38 -4.37
CA LEU A 17 -4.34 -11.75 -5.49
C LEU A 17 -5.40 -12.69 -6.10
N ALA A 18 -5.11 -13.98 -6.22
CA ALA A 18 -6.08 -14.97 -6.65
C ALA A 18 -7.25 -15.10 -5.64
N ALA A 19 -6.96 -15.07 -4.33
CA ALA A 19 -7.98 -15.05 -3.29
C ALA A 19 -8.84 -13.77 -3.38
N LEU A 20 -8.21 -12.62 -3.63
CA LEU A 20 -8.90 -11.34 -3.83
C LEU A 20 -9.84 -11.39 -5.04
N GLN A 21 -9.37 -11.94 -6.16
CA GLN A 21 -10.20 -12.12 -7.35
C GLN A 21 -11.39 -13.05 -7.06
N ALA A 22 -11.16 -14.17 -6.37
CA ALA A 22 -12.22 -15.09 -5.97
C ALA A 22 -13.25 -14.46 -5.01
N ALA A 23 -12.81 -13.51 -4.19
CA ALA A 23 -13.68 -12.69 -3.32
C ALA A 23 -14.41 -11.56 -4.07
N GLY A 24 -14.25 -11.44 -5.39
CA GLY A 24 -14.87 -10.38 -6.19
C GLY A 24 -14.25 -9.01 -5.95
N TRP A 25 -12.92 -8.97 -5.75
CA TRP A 25 -12.13 -7.76 -5.50
C TRP A 25 -12.44 -7.02 -4.20
N GLN A 26 -13.16 -7.67 -3.27
CA GLN A 26 -13.53 -7.12 -1.98
C GLN A 26 -12.51 -7.54 -0.92
N LEU A 27 -11.58 -6.63 -0.62
CA LEU A 27 -10.45 -6.88 0.27
C LEU A 27 -10.87 -7.30 1.68
N ASP A 28 -11.93 -6.67 2.20
CA ASP A 28 -12.48 -6.90 3.54
C ASP A 28 -13.06 -8.31 3.73
N ARG A 29 -13.31 -9.05 2.65
CA ARG A 29 -13.76 -10.46 2.70
C ARG A 29 -12.63 -11.46 2.90
N LEU A 30 -11.37 -11.05 2.79
CA LEU A 30 -10.22 -11.95 2.92
C LEU A 30 -9.82 -12.10 4.39
N PRO A 31 -9.18 -13.21 4.78
CA PRO A 31 -8.46 -13.29 6.04
C PRO A 31 -7.41 -12.18 6.16
N GLN A 32 -7.18 -11.67 7.38
CA GLN A 32 -6.29 -10.53 7.63
C GLN A 32 -4.90 -10.66 6.99
N HIS A 33 -4.28 -11.85 7.04
CA HIS A 33 -2.95 -12.05 6.46
C HIS A 33 -2.92 -11.90 4.94
N GLU A 34 -4.00 -12.25 4.23
CA GLU A 34 -4.09 -12.05 2.78
C GLU A 34 -4.39 -10.59 2.45
N GLN A 35 -5.17 -9.90 3.30
CA GLN A 35 -5.36 -8.45 3.17
C GLN A 35 -4.01 -7.70 3.26
N GLU A 36 -3.18 -8.10 4.21
CA GLU A 36 -1.83 -7.56 4.42
C GLU A 36 -0.91 -7.81 3.22
N LEU A 37 -0.94 -9.02 2.65
CA LEU A 37 -0.18 -9.34 1.43
C LEU A 37 -0.64 -8.53 0.21
N VAL A 38 -1.96 -8.39 0.01
CA VAL A 38 -2.50 -7.55 -1.07
C VAL A 38 -2.11 -6.09 -0.88
N ALA A 39 -2.16 -5.58 0.35
CA ALA A 39 -1.76 -4.21 0.65
C ALA A 39 -0.27 -3.95 0.36
N LEU A 40 0.61 -4.89 0.72
CA LEU A 40 2.03 -4.81 0.38
C LEU A 40 2.25 -4.84 -1.14
N TRP A 41 1.58 -5.74 -1.86
CA TRP A 41 1.68 -5.81 -3.32
C TRP A 41 1.23 -4.50 -3.99
N ARG A 42 0.07 -3.96 -3.59
CA ARG A 42 -0.44 -2.68 -4.11
C ARG A 42 0.51 -1.54 -3.85
N MET A 43 1.07 -1.48 -2.64
CA MET A 43 2.06 -0.48 -2.24
C MET A 43 3.31 -0.57 -3.12
N GLU A 44 3.90 -1.75 -3.26
CA GLU A 44 5.10 -1.93 -4.08
C GLU A 44 4.83 -1.63 -5.57
N ALA A 45 3.71 -2.09 -6.11
CA ALA A 45 3.34 -1.89 -7.51
C ALA A 45 3.17 -0.40 -7.83
N ASP A 46 2.41 0.35 -7.03
CA ASP A 46 2.13 1.75 -7.32
C ASP A 46 3.27 2.69 -6.92
N ILE A 47 3.97 2.43 -5.81
CA ILE A 47 5.13 3.25 -5.43
C ILE A 47 6.24 3.15 -6.47
N ASN A 48 6.52 1.95 -6.99
CA ASN A 48 7.54 1.78 -8.02
C ASN A 48 7.11 2.29 -9.40
N ASN A 49 5.81 2.52 -9.62
CA ASN A 49 5.28 2.99 -10.90
C ASN A 49 5.10 4.52 -10.94
N GLY A 50 4.41 5.10 -9.96
CA GLY A 50 4.15 6.55 -9.90
C GLY A 50 4.29 7.16 -8.50
N GLY A 51 4.97 6.46 -7.60
CA GLY A 51 5.27 6.97 -6.26
C GLY A 51 4.13 6.82 -5.25
N PHE A 52 4.36 7.35 -4.05
CA PHE A 52 3.45 7.21 -2.91
C PHE A 52 2.05 7.77 -3.16
N MET A 53 1.94 8.89 -3.88
CA MET A 53 0.65 9.48 -4.20
C MET A 53 -0.19 8.60 -5.11
N GLN A 54 0.40 7.89 -6.07
CA GLN A 54 -0.36 6.92 -6.88
C GLN A 54 -0.94 5.81 -6.01
N PHE A 55 -0.14 5.25 -5.10
CA PHE A 55 -0.59 4.21 -4.17
C PHE A 55 -1.77 4.69 -3.31
N LEU A 56 -1.62 5.88 -2.72
CA LEU A 56 -2.63 6.43 -1.82
C LEU A 56 -3.92 6.82 -2.57
N CYS A 57 -3.82 7.44 -3.74
CA CYS A 57 -4.99 7.83 -4.54
C CYS A 57 -5.75 6.61 -5.09
N ASN A 58 -5.05 5.53 -5.46
CA ASN A 58 -5.68 4.33 -6.01
C ASN A 58 -6.41 3.50 -4.95
N TRP A 59 -5.86 3.41 -3.73
CA TRP A 59 -6.30 2.42 -2.74
C TRP A 59 -6.74 3.00 -1.39
N GLY A 60 -6.53 4.29 -1.17
CA GLY A 60 -6.93 5.03 0.02
C GLY A 60 -6.15 4.70 1.29
N ASP A 61 -6.42 5.48 2.34
CA ASP A 61 -5.77 5.31 3.66
C ASP A 61 -5.98 3.92 4.28
N PRO A 62 -7.16 3.25 4.20
CA PRO A 62 -7.31 1.92 4.78
C PRO A 62 -6.30 0.88 4.25
N THR A 63 -6.01 0.93 2.94
CA THR A 63 -4.98 0.06 2.33
C THR A 63 -3.58 0.48 2.76
N CYS A 64 -3.32 1.79 2.90
CA CYS A 64 -2.06 2.30 3.44
C CYS A 64 -1.81 1.81 4.87
N GLN A 65 -2.81 1.85 5.76
CA GLN A 65 -2.69 1.37 7.14
C GLN A 65 -2.43 -0.15 7.19
N LEU A 66 -3.06 -0.93 6.32
CA LEU A 66 -2.78 -2.37 6.20
C LEU A 66 -1.33 -2.62 5.76
N ALA A 67 -0.81 -1.86 4.79
CA ALA A 67 0.58 -1.99 4.35
C ALA A 67 1.57 -1.63 5.47
N LEU A 68 1.32 -0.57 6.24
CA LEU A 68 2.12 -0.19 7.41
C LEU A 68 2.11 -1.28 8.49
N LEU A 69 0.94 -1.87 8.76
CA LEU A 69 0.82 -3.00 9.69
C LEU A 69 1.65 -4.20 9.22
N ALA A 70 1.55 -4.55 7.93
CA ALA A 70 2.26 -5.67 7.34
C ALA A 70 3.79 -5.46 7.37
N LEU A 71 4.27 -4.27 7.00
CA LEU A 71 5.69 -3.89 7.08
C LEU A 71 6.24 -4.02 8.50
N ARG A 72 5.45 -3.61 9.50
CA ARG A 72 5.82 -3.78 10.91
C ARG A 72 5.93 -5.26 11.30
N LYS A 73 4.99 -6.11 10.87
CA LYS A 73 4.99 -7.55 11.19
C LYS A 73 6.18 -8.29 10.59
N ILE A 74 6.61 -7.92 9.39
CA ILE A 74 7.75 -8.56 8.71
C ILE A 74 9.10 -7.96 9.11
N GLY A 75 9.13 -6.93 9.97
CA GLY A 75 10.36 -6.28 10.41
C GLY A 75 11.03 -5.40 9.35
N ALA A 76 10.29 -4.91 8.35
CA ALA A 76 10.80 -4.03 7.30
C ALA A 76 10.90 -2.57 7.77
N GLU A 77 11.65 -2.33 8.86
CA GLU A 77 11.65 -1.08 9.63
C GLU A 77 11.96 0.17 8.80
N ARG A 78 12.90 0.08 7.84
CA ARG A 78 13.27 1.23 6.99
C ARG A 78 12.14 1.63 6.06
N THR A 79 11.55 0.65 5.37
CA THR A 79 10.41 0.88 4.47
C THR A 79 9.22 1.39 5.27
N LEU A 80 8.94 0.80 6.43
CA LEU A 80 7.90 1.27 7.35
C LEU A 80 8.09 2.75 7.70
N ALA A 81 9.30 3.15 8.10
CA ALA A 81 9.59 4.53 8.47
C ALA A 81 9.40 5.52 7.30
N ILE A 82 9.83 5.14 6.10
CA ILE A 82 9.69 5.98 4.90
C ILE A 82 8.21 6.16 4.53
N VAL A 83 7.46 5.06 4.45
CA VAL A 83 6.03 5.09 4.06
C VAL A 83 5.21 5.84 5.12
N ALA A 84 5.50 5.64 6.41
CA ALA A 84 4.84 6.38 7.49
C ALA A 84 5.15 7.88 7.43
N ALA A 85 6.39 8.27 7.10
CA ALA A 85 6.76 9.68 6.94
C ALA A 85 6.07 10.32 5.73
N MET A 86 5.94 9.59 4.61
CA MET A 86 5.21 10.05 3.43
C MET A 86 3.72 10.25 3.75
N ARG A 87 3.09 9.31 4.47
CA ARG A 87 1.69 9.48 4.90
C ARG A 87 1.52 10.69 5.82
N GLY A 88 2.40 10.84 6.81
CA GLY A 88 2.36 11.98 7.72
C GLY A 88 2.63 13.34 7.06
N LEU A 89 3.29 13.36 5.90
CA LEU A 89 3.41 14.57 5.07
C LEU A 89 2.08 14.87 4.37
N VAL A 90 1.40 13.86 3.83
CA VAL A 90 0.07 14.01 3.22
C VAL A 90 -0.98 14.49 4.24
N ASP A 91 -0.97 13.98 5.47
CA ASP A 91 -1.89 14.43 6.54
C ASP A 91 -1.84 15.96 6.75
N ARG A 92 -0.67 16.58 6.54
CA ARG A 92 -0.50 18.04 6.68
C ARG A 92 -1.16 18.80 5.55
N PHE A 93 -1.16 18.24 4.34
CA PHE A 93 -1.80 18.85 3.18
C PHE A 93 -3.31 18.63 3.20
N GLU A 94 -3.78 17.46 3.62
CA GLU A 94 -5.23 17.21 3.82
C GLU A 94 -5.85 18.12 4.89
N ALA A 95 -5.05 18.62 5.85
CA ALA A 95 -5.49 19.59 6.84
C ALA A 95 -5.57 21.04 6.30
N ALA A 96 -5.07 21.30 5.09
CA ALA A 96 -5.07 22.63 4.49
C ALA A 96 -6.45 22.94 3.86
N PRO A 97 -7.07 24.10 4.14
CA PRO A 97 -8.41 24.44 3.64
C PRO A 97 -8.56 24.41 2.11
N GLU A 98 -7.45 24.58 1.39
CA GLU A 98 -7.38 24.58 -0.07
C GLU A 98 -7.39 23.18 -0.71
N VAL A 99 -7.23 22.10 0.08
CA VAL A 99 -7.26 20.71 -0.41
C VAL A 99 -8.65 20.13 -0.18
N ILE A 100 -9.41 19.91 -1.25
CA ILE A 100 -10.78 19.37 -1.21
C ILE A 100 -10.76 17.86 -1.49
N GLU A 101 -9.87 17.41 -2.38
CA GLU A 101 -9.62 16.00 -2.71
C GLU A 101 -8.10 15.69 -2.69
N LEU A 102 -7.74 14.42 -2.51
CA LEU A 102 -6.34 13.95 -2.46
C LEU A 102 -5.49 14.38 -3.66
N ASN A 103 -6.11 14.53 -4.83
CA ASN A 103 -5.41 14.98 -6.04
C ASN A 103 -5.09 16.49 -6.03
N ASP A 104 -5.75 17.31 -5.21
CA ASP A 104 -5.45 18.74 -5.10
C ASP A 104 -4.06 18.97 -4.50
N ILE A 105 -3.51 17.98 -3.79
CA ILE A 105 -2.16 18.02 -3.23
C ILE A 105 -1.11 18.24 -4.33
N TYR A 106 -1.33 17.74 -5.55
CA TYR A 106 -0.41 18.01 -6.66
C TYR A 106 -0.34 19.48 -7.05
N GLY A 107 -1.40 20.26 -6.81
CA GLY A 107 -1.42 21.71 -7.05
C GLY A 107 -0.99 22.55 -5.85
N ALA A 108 -0.93 21.96 -4.65
CA ALA A 108 -0.54 22.62 -3.40
C ALA A 108 0.95 22.42 -3.02
N MET A 109 1.66 21.52 -3.71
CA MET A 109 3.13 21.37 -3.65
C MET A 109 3.84 22.37 -4.56
#